data_AF-A0A2H1KK53-F1
#
_entry.id   AF-A0A2H1KK53-F1
#
_cell.length_a   1.000
_cell.length_b   1.000
_cell.length_c   1.000
_cell.angle_alpha   90.00
_cell.angle_beta   90.00
_cell.angle_gamma   90.00
#
_symmetry.space_group_name_H-M   'P 1'
#
loop_
_entity.id
_entity.type
_entity.pdbx_description
1 polymer ?
#
loop_
_entity_poly.entity_id
_entity_poly.type
_entity_poly.pdbx_seq_one_letter_code
_entity_poly.pdbx_strand_id
1 'polypeptide(L)'
;MTGGCIAWGVLFGWLRLRTGSIWPAVIGHGSLNASGNLVFLVGTAGDSANLPLVNPLGVSGWIVIGIVVIVLALTGQFKREPQLRRQSVRQ
;
A
#
# COMPACT_ATOMS: atom_id res chain seq x y z
N MET A 1 -1.96 -0.57 14.76
CA MET A 1 -2.80 -1.13 13.67
C MET A 1 -3.56 -0.04 12.92
N THR A 2 -4.38 0.78 13.57
CA THR A 2 -5.19 1.83 12.91
C THR A 2 -4.40 2.74 11.97
N GLY A 3 -3.28 3.31 12.43
CA GLY A 3 -2.45 4.19 11.59
C GLY A 3 -1.88 3.51 10.34
N GLY A 4 -1.40 2.26 10.48
CA GLY A 4 -0.89 1.48 9.35
C GLY A 4 -1.98 1.13 8.33
N CYS A 5 -3.18 0.75 8.80
CA CYS A 5 -4.32 0.49 7.91
C CYS A 5 -4.74 1.74 7.13
N ILE A 6 -4.77 2.90 7.80
CA ILE A 6 -5.07 4.17 7.15
C ILE A 6 -4.01 4.49 6.08
N ALA A 7 -2.72 4.37 6.42
CA ALA A 7 -1.63 4.66 5.49
C ALA A 7 -1.67 3.77 4.24
N TRP A 8 -1.86 2.45 4.41
CA TRP A 8 -2.07 1.53 3.29
C TRP A 8 -3.31 1.87 2.47
N GLY A 9 -4.43 2.20 3.13
CA GLY A 9 -5.67 2.62 2.48
C GLY A 9 -5.49 3.88 1.62
N VAL A 10 -4.75 4.87 2.12
CA VAL A 10 -4.40 6.09 1.36
C VAL A 10 -3.57 5.75 0.13
N LEU A 11 -2.57 4.88 0.24
CA LEU A 11 -1.72 4.49 -0.89
C LEU A 11 -2.53 3.75 -1.97
N PHE A 12 -3.36 2.78 -1.58
CA PHE A 12 -4.22 2.04 -2.52
C PHE A 12 -5.30 2.95 -3.14
N GLY A 13 -5.90 3.83 -2.34
CA GLY A 13 -6.86 4.83 -2.82
C GLY A 13 -6.23 5.78 -3.84
N TRP A 14 -5.02 6.27 -3.56
CA TRP A 14 -4.24 7.08 -4.50
C TRP A 14 -3.97 6.32 -5.79
N LEU A 15 -3.55 5.05 -5.73
CA LEU A 15 -3.26 4.24 -6.90
C LEU A 15 -4.49 4.04 -7.79
N ARG A 16 -5.67 3.84 -7.18
CA ARG A 16 -6.96 3.81 -7.90
C ARG A 16 -7.25 5.12 -8.59
N LEU A 17 -7.07 6.26 -7.90
CA LEU A 17 -7.32 7.57 -8.49
C LEU A 17 -6.36 7.82 -9.66
N ARG A 18 -5.06 7.58 -9.43
CA ARG A 18 -3.98 7.81 -10.39
C ARG A 18 -4.12 7.02 -11.68
N THR A 19 -4.53 5.77 -11.59
CA THR A 19 -4.64 4.86 -12.75
C THR A 19 -6.04 4.86 -13.39
N GLY A 20 -7.06 5.35 -12.68
CA GLY A 20 -8.46 5.22 -13.11
C GLY A 20 -8.98 3.77 -13.09
N SER A 21 -8.21 2.82 -12.53
CA SER A 21 -8.52 1.39 -12.47
C SER A 21 -8.49 0.89 -11.03
N ILE A 22 -9.36 -0.07 -10.71
CA ILE A 22 -9.37 -0.72 -9.40
C ILE A 22 -8.32 -1.82 -9.28
N TRP A 23 -7.89 -2.41 -10.41
CA TRP A 23 -7.04 -3.60 -10.42
C TRP A 23 -5.70 -3.42 -9.71
N PRO A 24 -4.96 -2.31 -9.91
CA PRO A 24 -3.67 -2.12 -9.21
C PRO A 24 -3.84 -2.07 -7.68
N ALA A 25 -4.91 -1.42 -7.20
CA ALA A 25 -5.23 -1.35 -5.78
C ALA A 25 -5.66 -2.72 -5.22
N VAL A 26 -6.46 -3.47 -5.96
CA VAL A 26 -6.91 -4.83 -5.59
C VAL A 26 -5.72 -5.78 -5.48
N ILE A 27 -4.82 -5.79 -6.46
CA ILE A 27 -3.62 -6.64 -6.45
C ILE A 27 -2.71 -6.25 -5.28
N GLY A 28 -2.44 -4.96 -5.09
CA GLY A 28 -1.61 -4.49 -3.98
C GLY A 28 -2.18 -4.87 -2.61
N HIS A 29 -3.50 -4.73 -2.42
CA HIS A 29 -4.17 -5.10 -1.18
C HIS A 29 -4.18 -6.62 -0.95
N GLY A 30 -4.44 -7.41 -2.00
CA GLY A 30 -4.37 -8.87 -1.92
C GLY A 30 -2.97 -9.36 -1.55
N SER A 31 -1.93 -8.80 -2.17
CA SER A 31 -0.53 -9.08 -1.84
C SER A 31 -0.19 -8.70 -0.39
N LEU A 32 -0.67 -7.55 0.10
CA LEU A 32 -0.49 -7.15 1.50
C LEU A 32 -1.10 -8.19 2.46
N ASN A 33 -2.32 -8.66 2.18
CA ASN A 33 -2.95 -9.70 3.01
C ASN A 33 -2.16 -11.02 2.97
N ALA A 34 -1.74 -11.46 1.79
CA ALA A 34 -0.93 -12.68 1.64
C ALA A 34 0.40 -12.57 2.39
N SER A 35 1.02 -11.38 2.41
CA SER A 35 2.28 -11.14 3.10
C SER A 35 2.19 -11.25 4.63
N GLY A 36 0.99 -11.11 5.22
CA GLY A 36 0.80 -11.17 6.67
C GLY A 36 1.23 -12.51 7.29
N ASN A 37 1.05 -13.61 6.56
CA ASN A 37 1.44 -14.94 7.01
C ASN A 37 2.81 -15.39 6.47
N LEU A 38 3.45 -14.59 5.63
CA LEU A 38 4.68 -14.99 4.94
C LEU A 38 5.82 -15.27 5.93
N VAL A 39 5.87 -14.54 7.03
CA VAL A 39 6.89 -14.74 8.09
C VAL A 39 6.84 -16.14 8.70
N PHE A 40 5.65 -16.74 8.79
CA PHE A 40 5.51 -18.11 9.30
C PHE A 40 5.88 -19.16 8.26
N LEU A 41 5.78 -18.82 6.97
CA LEU A 41 6.15 -19.71 5.87
C LEU A 41 7.68 -19.80 5.70
N VAL A 42 8.40 -18.69 5.93
CA VAL A 42 9.85 -18.60 5.71
C VAL A 42 10.67 -18.59 7.00
N GLY A 43 10.02 -18.60 8.16
CA GLY A 43 10.68 -18.55 9.47
C GLY A 43 11.31 -19.88 9.87
N THR A 44 12.35 -19.81 10.69
CA THR A 44 13.01 -20.99 11.26
C THR A 44 12.11 -21.63 12.33
N ALA A 45 11.90 -22.95 12.23
CA ALA A 45 11.12 -23.68 13.22
C ALA A 45 11.73 -23.54 14.62
N GLY A 46 10.88 -23.19 15.60
CA GLY A 46 11.29 -23.01 16.99
C GLY A 46 11.75 -21.59 17.35
N ASP A 47 11.92 -20.71 16.35
CA ASP A 47 12.25 -19.31 16.58
C ASP A 47 10.98 -18.44 16.54
N SER A 48 10.89 -17.45 17.42
CA SER A 48 9.72 -16.58 17.52
C SER A 48 9.99 -15.27 16.78
N ALA A 49 9.32 -15.09 15.66
CA ALA A 49 9.46 -13.88 14.87
C ALA A 49 8.95 -12.66 15.65
N ASN A 50 9.77 -11.59 15.71
CA ASN A 50 9.36 -10.34 16.34
C ASN A 50 8.31 -9.63 15.47
N LEU A 51 7.03 -9.95 15.70
CA LEU A 51 5.89 -9.47 14.93
C LEU A 51 5.86 -7.94 14.75
N PRO A 52 6.13 -7.11 15.77
CA PRO A 52 6.26 -5.66 15.58
C PRO A 52 7.23 -5.22 14.47
N LEU A 53 8.31 -5.98 14.24
CA LEU A 53 9.30 -5.70 13.20
C LEU A 53 8.88 -6.25 11.84
N VAL A 54 8.45 -7.51 11.81
CA VAL A 54 8.27 -8.29 10.57
C VAL A 54 6.87 -8.23 9.98
N ASN A 55 5.86 -7.86 10.77
CA ASN A 55 4.48 -7.79 10.30
C ASN A 55 4.28 -6.59 9.34
N PRO A 56 3.56 -6.74 8.21
CA PRO A 56 3.29 -5.64 7.27
C PRO A 56 2.53 -4.43 7.84
N LEU A 57 1.95 -4.54 9.03
CA LEU A 57 1.34 -3.42 9.78
C LEU A 57 2.28 -2.84 10.86
N GLY A 58 3.48 -3.40 11.02
CA GLY A 58 4.54 -2.99 11.92
C GLY A 58 5.64 -2.17 11.23
N VAL A 59 6.86 -2.21 11.76
CA VAL A 59 7.99 -1.38 11.27
C VAL A 59 8.33 -1.65 9.81
N SER A 60 8.37 -2.90 9.38
CA SER A 60 8.60 -3.26 7.97
C SER A 60 7.61 -2.59 7.02
N GLY A 61 6.31 -2.56 7.37
CA GLY A 61 5.28 -1.87 6.59
C GLY A 61 5.53 -0.38 6.43
N TRP A 62 5.91 0.30 7.52
CA TRP A 62 6.24 1.72 7.48
C TRP A 62 7.47 2.03 6.62
N ILE A 63 8.49 1.16 6.67
CA ILE A 63 9.66 1.27 5.80
C ILE A 63 9.24 1.16 4.33
N VAL A 64 8.43 0.15 3.98
CA VAL A 64 7.95 -0.04 2.60
C VAL A 64 7.12 1.16 2.13
N ILE A 65 6.18 1.64 2.93
CA ILE A 65 5.39 2.84 2.60
C ILE A 65 6.32 4.05 2.40
N GLY A 66 7.29 4.26 3.28
CA GLY A 66 8.26 5.35 3.18
C GLY A 66 9.06 5.30 1.88
N ILE A 67 9.58 4.12 1.52
CA ILE A 67 10.31 3.90 0.26
C ILE A 67 9.40 4.19 -0.94
N VAL A 68 8.18 3.67 -0.95
CA VAL A 68 7.24 3.91 -2.05
C VAL A 68 6.93 5.40 -2.19
N VAL A 69 6.66 6.11 -1.09
CA VAL A 69 6.39 7.55 -1.11
C VAL A 69 7.59 8.33 -1.64
N ILE A 70 8.82 7.98 -1.22
CA ILE A 70 10.05 8.61 -1.73
C ILE A 70 10.18 8.39 -3.23
N VAL A 71 10.01 7.15 -3.71
CA VAL A 71 10.09 6.84 -5.15
C VAL A 71 9.04 7.61 -5.94
N LEU A 72 7.79 7.67 -5.45
CA LEU A 72 6.72 8.44 -6.09
C LEU A 72 7.02 9.95 -6.12
N ALA A 73 7.61 10.49 -5.06
CA ALA A 73 8.03 11.89 -4.99
C ALA A 73 9.16 12.19 -5.98
N LEU A 74 10.22 11.37 -5.99
CA LEU A 74 11.37 11.53 -6.88
C LEU A 74 10.98 11.40 -8.36
N THR A 75 10.02 10.52 -8.66
CA THR A 75 9.48 10.34 -10.02
C THR A 75 8.40 11.36 -10.38
N GLY A 76 8.11 12.32 -9.51
CA GLY A 76 7.17 13.42 -9.77
C GLY A 76 5.70 12.98 -9.90
N GLN A 77 5.32 11.82 -9.35
CA GLN A 77 3.98 11.25 -9.53
C GLN A 77 2.87 12.10 -8.90
N PHE A 78 3.21 12.95 -7.92
CA PHE A 78 2.28 13.86 -7.27
C PHE A 78 2.02 15.16 -8.04
N LYS A 79 2.75 15.45 -9.14
CA LYS A 79 2.63 16.72 -9.89
C LYS A 79 1.37 16.83 -10.75
N ARG A 80 0.72 15.71 -11.08
CA ARG A 80 -0.48 15.68 -11.91
C ARG A 80 -1.64 15.19 -11.08
N GLU A 81 -2.66 16.03 -10.94
CA GLU A 81 -3.92 15.62 -10.34
C GLU A 81 -4.58 14.53 -11.20
N PRO A 82 -4.99 13.40 -10.61
CA PRO A 82 -5.75 12.41 -11.35
C PRO A 82 -7.07 13.03 -11.82
N GLN A 83 -7.43 12.83 -13.09
CA GLN A 83 -8.70 13.30 -13.61
C GLN A 83 -9.84 12.59 -12.88
N LEU A 84 -10.43 13.25 -11.88
CA LEU A 84 -11.75 12.89 -11.39
C LEU A 84 -12.66 13.06 -12.60
N ARG A 85 -13.17 11.96 -13.16
CA ARG A 85 -14.13 11.98 -14.27
C ARG A 85 -15.30 12.87 -13.85
N ARG A 86 -15.23 14.16 -14.17
CA ARG A 86 -16.33 15.09 -14.07
C ARG A 86 -17.29 14.59 -15.14
N GLN A 87 -18.30 13.82 -14.73
CA GLN A 87 -19.43 13.58 -15.59
C GLN A 87 -19.91 14.97 -15.98
N SER A 88 -19.77 15.32 -17.25
CA SER A 88 -20.45 16.49 -17.79
C SER A 88 -21.93 16.19 -17.57
N VAL A 89 -22.50 16.81 -16.54
CA VAL A 89 -23.93 17.10 -16.53
C VAL A 89 -24.11 18.02 -17.73
N ARG A 90 -24.32 17.41 -18.90
CA ARG A 90 -24.84 18.11 -20.06
C ARG A 90 -26.24 18.54 -19.68
N GLN A 91 -26.47 19.81 -19.95
CA GLN A 91 -27.69 20.58 -19.72
C GLN A 91 -28.94 19.87 -20.21
#